data_AF-A0A8H3H821-F1
#
_entry.id   AF-A0A8H3H821-F1
#
_cell.length_a   1.000
_cell.length_b   1.000
_cell.length_c   1.000
_cell.angle_alpha   90.00
_cell.angle_beta   90.00
_cell.angle_gamma   90.00
#
_symmetry.space_group_name_H-M   'P 1'
#
loop_
_entity.id
_entity.type
_entity.pdbx_description
1 polymer ?
#
loop_
_entity_poly.entity_id
_entity_poly.type
_entity_poly.pdbx_seq_one_letter_code
_entity_poly.pdbx_strand_id
1 'polypeptide(L)'
;MSHPSNYPFNSRYASILQHNPATDEPFISLPAPHSNIRLTPARISDIDAIPPIMNSPEVALSLNSPPFPFLREHGRAWLQDSVRDYESAMVHIRNADENVGYIGAFPLRHIREVGSDGLETFLGDVRLNREGRFESIDDTHLREAKITENASLPPGDPNIVWSFGGGQ
;
A
#
# COMPACT_ATOMS: atom_id res chain seq x y z
N MET A 1 20.47 17.22 4.41
CA MET A 1 21.04 17.22 3.04
C MET A 1 20.75 15.86 2.46
N SER A 2 19.74 15.75 1.59
CA SER A 2 19.36 14.50 0.92
C SER A 2 20.38 14.17 -0.16
N HIS A 3 20.99 13.00 -0.09
CA HIS A 3 21.72 12.47 -1.24
C HIS A 3 20.74 12.26 -2.39
N PRO A 4 21.05 12.70 -3.62
CA PRO A 4 20.25 12.33 -4.77
C PRO A 4 20.29 10.81 -4.88
N SER A 5 19.12 10.18 -4.75
CA SER A 5 18.95 8.76 -5.05
C SER A 5 19.38 8.55 -6.50
N ASN A 6 20.51 7.87 -6.72
CA ASN A 6 20.97 7.45 -8.06
C ASN A 6 20.09 6.33 -8.65
N TYR A 7 18.98 5.99 -8.01
CA TYR A 7 18.04 5.01 -8.51
C TYR A 7 17.12 5.65 -9.56
N PRO A 8 16.99 5.07 -10.77
CA PRO A 8 16.26 5.68 -11.88
C PRO A 8 14.75 5.53 -11.69
N PHE A 9 14.18 6.25 -10.73
CA PHE A 9 12.74 6.44 -10.67
C PHE A 9 12.31 7.41 -11.78
N ASN A 10 11.15 7.15 -12.36
CA ASN A 10 10.48 8.07 -13.24
C ASN A 10 10.36 9.45 -12.58
N SER A 11 10.60 10.50 -13.36
CA SER A 11 10.62 11.89 -12.89
C SER A 11 9.34 12.30 -12.13
N ARG A 12 8.19 11.70 -12.45
CA ARG A 12 6.92 11.91 -11.73
C ARG A 12 6.98 11.50 -10.25
N TYR A 13 7.74 10.45 -9.92
CA TYR A 13 7.78 9.86 -8.58
C TYR A 13 9.09 10.14 -7.84
N ALA A 14 10.13 10.56 -8.55
CA ALA A 14 11.48 10.75 -8.03
C ALA A 14 11.58 11.76 -6.87
N SER A 15 10.65 12.71 -6.74
CA SER A 15 10.63 13.69 -5.64
C SER A 15 10.05 13.14 -4.33
N ILE A 16 9.27 12.05 -4.39
CA ILE A 16 8.58 11.46 -3.24
C ILE A 16 9.27 10.16 -2.80
N LEU A 17 9.72 9.36 -3.77
CA LEU A 17 10.33 8.06 -3.51
C LEU A 17 11.77 8.20 -3.04
N GLN A 18 12.11 7.44 -2.03
CA GLN A 18 13.48 7.24 -1.54
C GLN A 18 13.92 5.81 -1.86
N HIS A 19 15.22 5.57 -2.01
CA HIS A 19 15.78 4.25 -2.32
C HIS A 19 16.53 3.69 -1.11
N ASN A 20 16.24 2.44 -0.75
CA ASN A 20 16.99 1.71 0.26
C ASN A 20 18.06 0.85 -0.43
N PRO A 21 19.37 1.19 -0.32
CA PRO A 21 20.42 0.45 -1.00
C PRO A 21 20.67 -0.95 -0.43
N ALA A 22 20.19 -1.25 0.78
CA ALA A 22 20.35 -2.58 1.38
C ALA A 22 19.34 -3.59 0.82
N THR A 23 18.14 -3.14 0.46
CA THR A 23 17.05 -3.99 -0.05
C THR A 23 16.77 -3.79 -1.54
N ASP A 24 17.34 -2.75 -2.14
CA ASP A 24 17.05 -2.26 -3.49
C ASP A 24 15.58 -1.84 -3.72
N GLU A 25 14.89 -1.48 -2.64
CA GLU A 25 13.47 -1.14 -2.69
C GLU A 25 13.23 0.38 -2.61
N PRO A 26 12.18 0.88 -3.29
CA PRO A 26 11.65 2.20 -3.01
C PRO A 26 10.93 2.24 -1.65
N PHE A 27 10.94 3.38 -1.00
CA PHE A 27 10.12 3.62 0.19
C PHE A 27 9.69 5.09 0.30
N ILE A 28 8.68 5.34 1.14
CA ILE A 28 8.28 6.68 1.57
C ILE A 28 8.40 6.73 3.09
N SER A 29 9.26 7.60 3.62
CA SER A 29 9.27 7.86 5.06
C SER A 29 8.14 8.82 5.44
N LEU A 30 7.53 8.60 6.61
CA LEU A 30 6.63 9.59 7.16
C LEU A 30 7.41 10.87 7.56
N PRO A 31 6.74 12.04 7.60
CA PRO A 31 7.34 13.25 8.11
C PRO A 31 7.75 13.13 9.59
N ALA A 32 8.64 14.01 10.04
CA ALA A 32 8.98 14.14 11.45
C ALA A 32 7.71 14.38 12.30
N PRO A 33 7.61 13.79 13.51
CA PRO A 33 8.66 13.07 14.24
C PRO A 33 8.77 11.56 13.92
N HIS A 34 7.94 11.02 13.02
CA HIS A 34 7.84 9.59 12.74
C HIS A 34 8.68 9.16 11.53
N SER A 35 9.83 9.79 11.30
CA SER A 35 10.69 9.50 10.14
C SER A 35 11.31 8.10 10.15
N ASN A 36 11.23 7.39 11.28
CA ASN A 36 11.55 5.97 11.42
C ASN A 36 10.47 5.05 10.85
N ILE A 37 9.26 5.55 10.60
CA ILE A 37 8.17 4.79 9.97
C ILE A 37 8.23 4.97 8.46
N ARG A 38 8.23 3.85 7.73
CA ARG A 38 8.31 3.78 6.27
C ARG A 38 7.13 3.03 5.69
N LEU A 39 6.69 3.51 4.54
CA LEU A 39 5.82 2.79 3.61
C LEU A 39 6.72 2.10 2.58
N THR A 40 6.60 0.78 2.50
CA THR A 40 7.51 -0.12 1.77
C THR A 40 6.72 -1.12 0.92
N PRO A 41 7.39 -1.82 -0.02
CA PRO A 41 6.79 -2.94 -0.73
C PRO A 41 6.41 -4.07 0.21
N ALA A 42 5.41 -4.86 -0.20
CA ALA A 42 5.11 -6.12 0.45
C ALA A 42 6.25 -7.12 0.24
N ARG A 43 6.61 -7.88 1.29
CA ARG A 43 7.62 -8.96 1.19
C ARG A 43 6.98 -10.28 1.57
N ILE A 44 7.24 -11.35 0.80
CA ILE A 44 6.74 -12.70 1.14
C ILE A 44 7.22 -13.14 2.54
N SER A 45 8.38 -12.66 2.99
CA SER A 45 8.91 -12.92 4.32
C SER A 45 8.05 -12.36 5.46
N ASP A 46 7.12 -11.43 5.20
CA ASP A 46 6.24 -10.86 6.23
C ASP A 46 5.16 -11.84 6.70
N ILE A 47 5.00 -12.98 6.02
CA ILE A 47 3.97 -14.00 6.29
C ILE A 47 3.97 -14.52 7.74
N ASP A 48 5.12 -14.49 8.42
CA ASP A 48 5.28 -14.90 9.81
C ASP A 48 4.87 -13.80 10.81
N ALA A 49 5.00 -12.53 10.41
CA ALA A 49 4.66 -11.38 11.25
C ALA A 49 3.16 -11.03 11.20
N ILE A 50 2.45 -11.41 10.14
CA ILE A 50 1.03 -11.08 9.95
C ILE A 50 0.13 -11.77 11.00
N PRO A 51 0.17 -13.10 11.24
CA PRO A 51 -0.78 -13.75 12.14
C PRO A 51 -0.77 -13.24 13.59
N PRO A 52 0.37 -12.95 14.22
CA PRO A 52 0.39 -12.33 15.56
C PRO A 52 -0.37 -10.99 15.60
N ILE A 53 -0.20 -10.15 14.57
CA ILE A 53 -0.90 -8.86 14.47
C ILE A 53 -2.40 -9.08 14.27
N MET A 54 -2.78 -9.93 13.31
CA MET A 54 -4.19 -10.17 12.96
C MET A 54 -4.99 -10.91 14.05
N ASN A 55 -4.30 -11.58 14.98
CA ASN A 55 -4.91 -12.24 16.14
C ASN A 55 -4.81 -11.43 17.44
N SER A 56 -4.18 -10.26 17.43
CA SER A 56 -4.25 -9.35 18.59
C SER A 56 -5.70 -8.92 18.80
N PRO A 57 -6.24 -8.97 20.04
CA PRO A 57 -7.62 -8.59 20.30
C PRO A 57 -7.97 -7.17 19.80
N GLU A 58 -7.03 -6.24 19.92
CA GLU A 58 -7.17 -4.84 19.49
C GLU A 58 -7.38 -4.72 17.98
N VAL A 59 -6.74 -5.60 17.20
CA VAL A 59 -6.88 -5.66 15.76
C VAL A 59 -8.09 -6.50 15.37
N ALA A 60 -8.18 -7.74 15.83
CA ALA A 60 -9.19 -8.71 15.43
C ALA A 60 -10.62 -8.21 15.67
N LEU A 61 -10.87 -7.53 16.78
CA LEU A 61 -12.20 -7.00 17.12
C LEU A 61 -12.58 -5.74 16.34
N SER A 62 -11.62 -5.14 15.63
CA SER A 62 -11.81 -3.94 14.81
C SER A 62 -11.97 -4.27 13.31
N LEU A 63 -11.98 -5.56 12.94
CA LEU A 63 -12.02 -6.02 11.56
C LEU A 63 -13.33 -6.74 11.24
N ASN A 64 -13.93 -6.41 10.08
CA ASN A 64 -15.07 -7.14 9.53
C ASN A 64 -14.67 -8.45 8.81
N SER A 65 -13.39 -8.55 8.46
CA SER A 65 -12.74 -9.69 7.78
C SER A 65 -11.24 -9.48 7.93
N PRO A 66 -10.38 -10.50 7.87
CA PRO A 66 -10.59 -11.94 7.67
C PRO A 66 -11.16 -12.67 8.92
N PRO A 67 -11.48 -13.99 8.86
CA PRO A 67 -11.97 -14.74 10.01
C PRO A 67 -10.98 -14.76 11.18
N PHE A 68 -11.52 -14.80 12.39
CA PHE A 68 -10.80 -15.02 13.65
C PHE A 68 -11.02 -16.47 14.13
N PRO A 69 -9.96 -17.23 14.49
CA PRO A 69 -8.56 -16.84 14.44
C PRO A 69 -8.02 -16.76 13.00
N PHE A 70 -7.10 -15.82 12.79
CA PHE A 70 -6.42 -15.65 11.52
C PHE A 70 -5.29 -16.68 11.36
N LEU A 71 -5.38 -17.50 10.32
CA LEU A 71 -4.38 -18.51 10.00
C LEU A 71 -3.35 -17.97 9.00
N ARG A 72 -2.13 -18.51 9.05
CA ARG A 72 -1.04 -18.17 8.10
C ARG A 72 -1.50 -18.30 6.64
N GLU A 73 -2.29 -19.32 6.32
CA GLU A 73 -2.81 -19.57 4.98
C GLU A 73 -3.73 -18.46 4.46
N HIS A 74 -4.50 -17.79 5.34
CA HIS A 74 -5.33 -16.65 4.96
C HIS A 74 -4.47 -15.46 4.50
N GLY A 75 -3.29 -15.27 5.11
CA GLY A 75 -2.37 -14.19 4.75
C GLY A 75 -1.58 -14.45 3.47
N ARG A 76 -1.42 -15.71 3.06
CA ARG A 76 -0.55 -16.07 1.93
C ARG A 76 -1.05 -15.49 0.61
N ALA A 77 -2.32 -15.72 0.28
CA ALA A 77 -2.90 -15.23 -0.97
C ALA A 77 -2.88 -13.70 -1.01
N TRP A 78 -3.32 -13.05 0.07
CA TRP A 78 -3.30 -11.60 0.21
C TRP A 78 -1.89 -11.00 0.04
N LEU A 79 -0.87 -11.62 0.64
CA LEU A 79 0.50 -11.16 0.53
C LEU A 79 1.06 -11.35 -0.89
N GLN A 80 0.74 -12.47 -1.54
CA GLN A 80 1.11 -12.71 -2.94
C GLN A 80 0.48 -11.66 -3.87
N ASP A 81 -0.79 -11.33 -3.66
CA ASP A 81 -1.47 -10.30 -4.44
C ASP A 81 -0.80 -8.94 -4.24
N SER A 82 -0.45 -8.61 -3.00
CA SER A 82 0.24 -7.35 -2.67
C SER A 82 1.64 -7.25 -3.31
N VAL A 83 2.37 -8.36 -3.42
CA VAL A 83 3.65 -8.42 -4.14
C VAL A 83 3.43 -8.23 -5.65
N ARG A 84 2.42 -8.87 -6.26
CA ARG A 84 2.12 -8.69 -7.68
C ARG A 84 1.71 -7.26 -8.01
N ASP A 85 0.91 -6.62 -7.15
CA ASP A 85 0.51 -5.23 -7.31
C ASP A 85 1.73 -4.29 -7.30
N TYR A 86 2.68 -4.55 -6.40
CA TYR A 86 3.96 -3.84 -6.36
C TYR A 86 4.76 -4.03 -7.65
N GLU A 87 4.98 -5.29 -8.07
CA GLU A 87 5.76 -5.59 -9.29
C GLU A 87 5.17 -4.92 -10.53
N SER A 88 3.84 -4.95 -10.67
CA SER A 88 3.11 -4.31 -11.78
C SER A 88 3.30 -2.78 -11.79
N ALA A 89 3.21 -2.13 -10.62
CA ALA A 89 3.43 -0.70 -10.51
C ALA A 89 4.88 -0.32 -10.79
N MET A 90 5.84 -1.16 -10.40
CA MET A 90 7.27 -0.86 -10.57
C MET A 90 7.73 -0.81 -12.02
N VAL A 91 7.04 -1.50 -12.94
CA VAL A 91 7.28 -1.35 -14.40
C VAL A 91 7.16 0.12 -14.82
N HIS A 92 6.15 0.83 -14.29
CA HIS A 92 5.92 2.24 -14.60
C HIS A 92 6.83 3.14 -13.76
N ILE A 93 7.02 2.84 -12.48
CA ILE A 93 7.83 3.68 -11.57
C ILE A 93 9.31 3.69 -11.99
N ARG A 94 9.84 2.61 -12.58
CA ARG A 94 11.25 2.53 -13.02
C ARG A 94 11.47 2.96 -14.47
N ASN A 95 10.41 3.20 -15.25
CA ASN A 95 10.58 3.63 -16.64
C ASN A 95 10.94 5.12 -16.67
N ALA A 96 12.23 5.44 -16.54
CA ALA A 96 12.72 6.81 -16.33
C ALA A 96 12.53 7.73 -17.54
N ASP A 97 12.49 7.17 -18.75
CA ASP A 97 12.56 7.91 -20.02
C ASP A 97 11.20 8.27 -20.60
N GLU A 98 10.10 7.77 -20.02
CA GLU A 98 8.74 7.96 -20.53
C GLU A 98 7.86 8.84 -19.63
N ASN A 99 6.85 9.48 -20.21
CA ASN A 99 5.76 10.08 -19.42
C ASN A 99 4.74 8.99 -19.07
N VAL A 100 4.98 8.28 -17.96
CA VAL A 100 4.20 7.09 -17.54
C VAL A 100 2.79 7.39 -17.01
N GLY A 101 2.35 8.67 -17.01
CA GLY A 101 1.05 9.06 -16.47
C GLY A 101 0.91 8.78 -14.97
N TYR A 102 -0.33 8.73 -14.46
CA TYR A 102 -0.61 8.34 -13.07
C TYR A 102 -0.84 6.83 -12.99
N ILE A 103 -0.32 6.19 -11.94
CA ILE A 103 -0.60 4.78 -11.63
C ILE A 103 -1.90 4.74 -10.82
N GLY A 104 -2.82 3.85 -11.20
CA GLY A 104 -4.11 3.67 -10.52
C GLY A 104 -4.04 2.84 -9.22
N ALA A 105 -2.85 2.68 -8.64
CA ALA A 105 -2.58 1.81 -7.50
C ALA A 105 -1.50 2.42 -6.60
N PHE A 106 -1.50 2.04 -5.33
CA PHE A 106 -0.48 2.42 -4.36
C PHE A 106 0.35 1.20 -3.92
N PRO A 107 1.59 1.04 -4.45
CA PRO A 107 2.34 -0.21 -4.30
C PRO A 107 3.18 -0.30 -3.01
N LEU A 108 3.27 0.79 -2.23
CA LEU A 108 4.09 0.86 -1.01
C LEU A 108 3.21 0.76 0.24
N ARG A 109 2.45 -0.32 0.34
CA ARG A 109 1.38 -0.48 1.35
C ARG A 109 1.84 -1.04 2.70
N HIS A 110 3.02 -1.65 2.79
CA HIS A 110 3.49 -2.22 4.06
C HIS A 110 4.14 -1.14 4.94
N ILE A 111 3.65 -1.03 6.17
CA ILE A 111 4.17 -0.13 7.20
C ILE A 111 5.30 -0.84 7.93
N ARG A 112 6.48 -0.22 7.97
CA ARG A 112 7.63 -0.70 8.72
C ARG A 112 8.18 0.36 9.65
N GLU A 113 8.65 -0.05 10.80
CA GLU A 113 9.53 0.77 11.63
C GLU A 113 10.98 0.38 11.37
N VAL A 114 11.85 1.39 11.27
CA VAL A 114 13.30 1.21 11.15
C VAL A 114 13.95 1.54 12.49
N GLY A 115 14.57 0.52 13.09
CA GLY A 115 15.31 0.64 14.34
C GLY A 115 16.58 1.49 14.20
N SER A 116 17.18 1.84 15.33
CA SER A 116 18.46 2.57 15.36
C SER A 116 19.63 1.78 14.76
N ASP A 117 19.51 0.45 14.71
CA ASP A 117 20.42 -0.49 14.06
C ASP A 117 20.14 -0.67 12.56
N GLY A 118 19.08 -0.04 12.03
CA GLY A 118 18.64 -0.15 10.65
C GLY A 118 17.77 -1.38 10.35
N LEU A 119 17.47 -2.22 11.35
CA LEU A 119 16.56 -3.35 11.15
C LEU A 119 15.12 -2.85 10.94
N GLU A 120 14.42 -3.51 10.01
CA GLU A 120 13.06 -3.13 9.66
C GLU A 120 12.04 -4.12 10.24
N THR A 121 11.14 -3.63 11.08
CA THR A 121 10.05 -4.41 11.68
C THR A 121 8.75 -4.15 10.92
N PHE A 122 8.09 -5.21 10.44
CA PHE A 122 6.75 -5.09 9.87
C PHE A 122 5.72 -4.75 10.95
N LEU A 123 4.94 -3.68 10.73
CA LEU A 123 3.93 -3.21 11.68
C LEU A 123 2.51 -3.41 11.18
N GLY A 124 2.30 -3.53 9.87
CA GLY A 124 0.97 -3.68 9.30
C GLY A 124 0.89 -3.20 7.86
N ASP A 125 -0.34 -3.04 7.39
CA ASP A 125 -0.65 -2.70 6.01
C ASP A 125 -1.62 -1.51 5.94
N VAL A 126 -1.30 -0.55 5.06
CA VAL A 126 -2.18 0.55 4.68
C VAL A 126 -2.57 0.39 3.22
N ARG A 127 -3.68 -0.31 3.00
CA ARG A 127 -4.28 -0.38 1.67
C ARG A 127 -4.93 0.96 1.32
N LEU A 128 -4.51 1.54 0.20
CA LEU A 128 -5.17 2.66 -0.45
C LEU A 128 -5.76 2.16 -1.77
N ASN A 129 -7.08 2.20 -1.89
CA ASN A 129 -7.79 1.80 -3.11
C ASN A 129 -8.89 2.80 -3.42
N ARG A 130 -9.42 2.74 -4.64
CA ARG A 130 -10.63 3.47 -4.98
C ARG A 130 -11.76 2.99 -4.06
N GLU A 131 -12.52 3.94 -3.53
CA GLU A 131 -13.71 3.65 -2.74
C GLU A 131 -14.69 2.84 -3.61
N GLY A 132 -14.96 1.62 -3.16
CA GLY A 132 -15.74 0.63 -3.91
C GLY A 132 -16.97 0.14 -3.15
N ARG A 133 -17.23 0.69 -1.96
CA ARG A 133 -18.34 0.28 -1.11
C ARG A 133 -19.33 1.41 -0.90
N PHE A 134 -18.86 2.63 -0.63
CA PHE A 134 -19.71 3.77 -0.30
C PHE A 134 -20.76 3.41 0.76
N GLU A 135 -20.32 2.79 1.87
CA GLU A 135 -21.18 2.17 2.90
C GLU A 135 -22.16 3.16 3.56
N SER A 136 -21.91 4.48 3.44
CA SER A 136 -22.81 5.54 3.93
C SER A 136 -24.02 5.81 3.04
N ILE A 137 -24.12 5.18 1.86
CA ILE A 137 -25.26 5.32 0.94
C ILE A 137 -26.20 4.13 1.12
N ASP A 138 -27.36 4.37 1.74
CA ASP A 138 -28.37 3.32 1.99
C ASP A 138 -29.04 2.84 0.70
N ASP A 139 -29.36 3.76 -0.22
CA ASP A 139 -29.96 3.44 -1.51
C ASP A 139 -29.00 2.61 -2.37
N THR A 140 -29.38 1.37 -2.66
CA THR A 140 -28.52 0.41 -3.34
C THR A 140 -28.25 0.81 -4.79
N HIS A 141 -29.22 1.35 -5.52
CA HIS A 141 -29.02 1.77 -6.90
C HIS A 141 -28.12 2.99 -7.00
N LEU A 142 -28.29 3.95 -6.08
CA LEU A 142 -27.40 5.11 -6.01
C LEU A 142 -25.98 4.69 -5.63
N ARG A 143 -25.82 3.76 -4.69
CA ARG A 143 -24.53 3.22 -4.26
C ARG A 143 -23.81 2.53 -5.42
N GLU A 144 -24.49 1.64 -6.15
CA GLU A 144 -23.94 0.95 -7.32
C GLU A 144 -23.54 1.93 -8.44
N ALA A 145 -24.36 2.95 -8.69
CA ALA A 145 -24.04 4.01 -9.65
C ALA A 145 -22.76 4.76 -9.24
N LYS A 146 -22.62 5.09 -7.95
CA LYS A 146 -21.42 5.77 -7.42
C LYS A 146 -20.16 4.91 -7.47
N ILE A 147 -20.27 3.62 -7.16
CA ILE A 147 -19.17 2.65 -7.31
C ILE A 147 -18.71 2.63 -8.78
N THR A 148 -19.66 2.50 -9.71
CA THR A 148 -19.37 2.43 -11.15
C THR A 148 -18.74 3.73 -11.67
N GLU A 149 -19.30 4.88 -11.28
CA GLU A 149 -18.77 6.20 -11.62
C GLU A 149 -17.31 6.33 -11.14
N ASN A 150 -17.03 6.09 -9.85
CA ASN A 150 -15.70 6.21 -9.27
C ASN A 150 -14.69 5.21 -9.88
N ALA A 151 -15.12 3.98 -10.17
CA ALA A 151 -14.29 2.97 -10.83
C ALA A 151 -13.93 3.36 -12.27
N SER A 152 -14.81 4.10 -12.96
CA SER A 152 -14.61 4.48 -14.37
C SER A 152 -13.66 5.66 -14.59
N LEU A 153 -13.36 6.44 -13.54
CA LEU A 153 -12.48 7.62 -13.66
C LEU A 153 -11.05 7.21 -14.08
N PRO A 154 -10.35 7.97 -14.95
CA PRO A 154 -8.99 7.65 -15.33
C PRO A 154 -8.02 7.89 -14.15
N PRO A 155 -6.92 7.11 -14.02
CA PRO A 155 -5.89 7.39 -13.00
C PRO A 155 -5.42 8.85 -13.02
N GLY A 156 -5.34 9.46 -11.84
CA GLY A 156 -4.97 10.87 -11.68
C GLY A 156 -6.13 11.86 -11.77
N ASP A 157 -7.36 11.40 -12.05
CA ASP A 157 -8.54 12.26 -11.97
C ASP A 157 -8.76 12.74 -10.52
N PRO A 158 -8.87 14.06 -10.27
CA PRO A 158 -9.00 14.61 -8.93
C PRO A 158 -10.34 14.27 -8.26
N ASN A 159 -11.33 13.77 -9.00
CA ASN A 159 -12.63 13.38 -8.47
C ASN A 159 -12.68 11.92 -7.99
N ILE A 160 -11.58 11.16 -8.12
CA ILE A 160 -11.51 9.81 -7.56
C ILE A 160 -11.64 9.91 -6.05
N VAL A 161 -12.64 9.20 -5.52
CA VAL A 161 -12.79 8.97 -4.09
C VAL A 161 -11.92 7.77 -3.72
N TRP A 162 -11.01 7.97 -2.79
CA TRP A 162 -10.12 6.95 -2.25
C TRP A 162 -10.57 6.52 -0.85
N SER A 163 -10.31 5.27 -0.51
CA SER A 163 -10.57 4.70 0.81
C SER A 163 -9.29 4.08 1.39
N PHE A 164 -9.21 4.09 2.71
CA PHE A 164 -8.22 3.32 3.46
C PHE A 164 -8.85 2.03 3.97
N GLY A 165 -8.13 0.92 3.83
CA GLY A 165 -8.64 -0.39 4.23
C GLY A 165 -9.78 -0.90 3.32
N GLY A 166 -10.32 -2.06 3.68
CA GLY A 166 -11.37 -2.74 2.91
C GLY A 166 -10.83 -3.75 1.88
N GLY A 167 -11.54 -4.87 1.77
CA GLY A 167 -11.46 -5.80 0.64
C GLY A 167 -12.61 -5.54 -0.33
N GLN A 168 -12.43 -5.89 -1.61
CA GLN A 168 -13.59 -6.26 -2.43
C GLN A 168 -14.29 -7.47 -1.79
#